data_AF-A0A351CE21-F1
#
_entry.id   AF-A0A351CE21-F1
#
_cell.length_a   1.000
_cell.length_b   1.000
_cell.length_c   1.000
_cell.angle_alpha   90.00
_cell.angle_beta   90.00
_cell.angle_gamma   90.00
#
_symmetry.space_group_name_H-M   'P 1'
#
loop_
_entity.id
_entity.type
_entity.pdbx_description
1 polymer ?
#
loop_
_entity_poly.entity_id
_entity_poly.type
_entity_poly.pdbx_seq_one_letter_code
_entity_poly.pdbx_strand_id
1 'polypeptide(L)' 'MKDKLNHLVLRFQMKGFLPIEIPELVKDVLGIIENREVCTITTIDQELEELGWGINIIDNLTYELIRSLGEGNVS' A
#
# COMPACT_ATOMS: atom_id res chain seq x y z
N MET A 1 -7.09 -6.89 12.98
CA MET A 1 -6.12 -5.80 12.68
C MET A 1 -4.68 -6.33 12.61
N LYS A 2 -4.18 -7.02 13.64
CA LYS A 2 -2.83 -7.63 13.65
C LYS A 2 -2.58 -8.62 12.50
N ASP A 3 -3.54 -9.50 12.20
CA ASP A 3 -3.39 -10.49 11.13
C ASP A 3 -3.33 -9.84 9.74
N LYS A 4 -4.12 -8.79 9.51
CA LYS A 4 -4.08 -8.01 8.25
C LYS A 4 -2.74 -7.34 8.04
N LEU A 5 -2.18 -6.73 9.10
CA LEU A 5 -0.87 -6.09 9.05
C LEU A 5 0.23 -7.12 8.79
N ASN A 6 0.20 -8.26 9.47
CA ASN A 6 1.15 -9.35 9.23
C ASN A 6 1.08 -9.86 7.78
N HIS A 7 -0.13 -10.01 7.23
CA HIS A 7 -0.32 -10.43 5.84
C HIS A 7 0.23 -9.40 4.85
N LEU A 8 0.02 -8.11 5.11
CA LEU A 8 0.54 -7.02 4.28
C LEU A 8 2.07 -6.99 4.31
N VAL A 9 2.67 -7.11 5.50
CA VAL A 9 4.12 -7.17 5.69
C VAL A 9 4.72 -8.34 4.92
N LEU A 10 4.18 -9.55 5.07
CA LEU A 10 4.65 -10.74 4.36
C LEU A 10 4.57 -10.56 2.84
N ARG A 11 3.50 -9.94 2.33
CA ARG A 11 3.34 -9.67 0.90
C ARG A 11 4.42 -8.75 0.35
N PHE A 12 4.71 -7.65 1.06
CA PHE A 12 5.78 -6.75 0.64
C PHE A 12 7.17 -7.40 0.75
N GLN A 13 7.41 -8.21 1.78
CA GLN A 13 8.65 -8.99 1.88
C GLN A 13 8.82 -9.98 0.71
N MET A 14 7.74 -10.65 0.28
CA MET A 14 7.76 -11.51 -0.91
C MET A 14 8.07 -10.75 -2.20
N LYS A 15 7.81 -9.43 -2.23
CA LYS A 15 8.17 -8.53 -3.34
C LYS A 15 9.59 -7.93 -3.19
N GLY A 16 10.31 -8.27 -2.14
CA GLY A 16 11.71 -7.85 -1.93
C GLY A 16 11.89 -6.64 -1.01
N PHE A 17 10.81 -6.08 -0.47
CA PHE A 17 10.91 -4.96 0.47
C PHE A 17 11.43 -5.41 1.83
N LEU A 18 12.33 -4.61 2.41
CA LEU A 18 12.81 -4.79 3.76
C LEU A 18 11.73 -4.38 4.76
N PRO A 19 11.64 -5.04 5.94
CA PRO A 19 10.67 -4.66 6.97
C PRO A 19 10.68 -3.18 7.37
N ILE A 20 11.84 -2.53 7.26
CA ILE A 20 12.00 -1.11 7.61
C ILE A 20 11.45 -0.15 6.55
N GLU A 21 11.30 -0.60 5.30
CA GLU A 21 10.77 0.19 4.18
C GLU A 21 9.23 0.18 4.16
N ILE A 22 8.63 -0.91 4.65
CA ILE A 22 7.19 -1.16 4.59
C ILE A 22 6.34 -0.06 5.23
N PRO A 23 6.69 0.51 6.41
CA PRO A 23 5.90 1.59 6.99
C PRO A 23 5.82 2.83 6.10
N GLU A 24 6.95 3.24 5.49
CA GLU A 24 6.96 4.40 4.58
C GLU A 24 6.23 4.08 3.27
N LEU A 25 6.43 2.89 2.70
CA LEU A 25 5.68 2.45 1.52
C LEU A 25 4.16 2.48 1.76
N VAL A 26 3.69 1.98 2.91
CA VAL A 26 2.26 2.00 3.25
C VAL A 26 1.74 3.43 3.42
N LYS A 27 2.54 4.31 4.03
CA LYS A 27 2.20 5.72 4.20
C LYS A 27 2.06 6.44 2.86
N ASP A 28 2.97 6.20 1.93
CA ASP A 28 2.91 6.78 0.58
C ASP A 28 1.68 6.29 -0.18
N VAL A 29 1.37 4.99 -0.12
CA VAL A 29 0.15 4.44 -0.72
C VAL A 29 -1.11 5.07 -0.13
N LEU A 30 -1.19 5.21 1.19
CA LEU A 30 -2.33 5.86 1.85
C LEU A 30 -2.44 7.33 1.42
N GLY A 31 -1.34 8.07 1.36
CA GLY A 31 -1.32 9.46 0.88
C GLY A 31 -1.81 9.59 -0.57
N ILE A 32 -1.43 8.67 -1.46
CA ILE A 32 -1.92 8.65 -2.84
C ILE A 32 -3.44 8.37 -2.89
N ILE A 33 -3.94 7.45 -2.05
CA ILE A 33 -5.37 7.10 -1.97
C ILE A 33 -6.18 8.28 -1.43
N GLU A 34 -5.73 8.93 -0.35
CA GLU A 34 -6.45 10.02 0.32
C GLU A 34 -6.51 11.30 -0.54
N ASN A 35 -5.49 11.54 -1.38
CA ASN A 35 -5.41 12.74 -2.22
C ASN A 35 -6.25 12.68 -3.52
N ARG A 36 -6.95 11.57 -3.81
CA ARG A 36 -7.70 11.39 -5.06
C ARG A 36 -9.11 10.85 -4.80
N GLU A 37 -10.11 11.56 -5.32
CA GLU A 37 -11.53 11.16 -5.25
C GLU A 37 -11.81 9.81 -5.96
N VAL A 38 -11.05 9.52 -7.03
CA VAL A 38 -11.04 8.22 -7.71
C VAL A 38 -9.59 7.78 -7.90
N CYS A 39 -9.19 6.73 -7.18
CA CYS A 39 -7.83 6.19 -7.23
C CYS A 39 -7.88 4.76 -7.79
N THR A 40 -7.20 4.52 -8.92
CA THR A 40 -7.07 3.18 -9.52
C THR A 40 -5.71 2.59 -9.16
N ILE A 41 -5.60 1.26 -9.13
CA ILE A 41 -4.32 0.58 -8.88
C ILE A 41 -3.25 1.02 -9.87
N THR A 42 -3.60 1.19 -11.14
CA THR A 42 -2.67 1.69 -12.17
C THR A 42 -2.12 3.07 -11.82
N THR A 43 -2.97 3.96 -11.30
CA THR A 43 -2.53 5.30 -10.86
C THR A 43 -1.63 5.21 -9.64
N ILE A 44 -1.92 4.32 -8.69
CA ILE A 44 -1.07 4.12 -7.50
C ILE A 44 0.30 3.58 -7.91
N ASP A 45 0.35 2.57 -8.78
CA ASP A 45 1.61 2.01 -9.25
C ASP A 45 2.46 3.05 -10.00
N GLN A 46 1.84 3.94 -10.80
CA GLN A 46 2.55 5.03 -11.48
C GLN A 46 3.17 6.02 -10.50
N GLU A 47 2.42 6.45 -9.48
CA GLU A 47 2.91 7.38 -8.46
C GLU A 47 4.02 6.73 -7.60
N LEU A 48 3.89 5.45 -7.27
CA LEU A 48 4.94 4.72 -6.57
C LEU A 48 6.21 4.56 -7.40
N GLU A 49 6.08 4.39 -8.72
CA GLU A 49 7.21 4.39 -9.65
C GLU A 49 7.91 5.75 -9.64
N GLU A 50 7.16 6.86 -9.70
CA GLU A 50 7.69 8.23 -9.62
C GLU A 50 8.39 8.53 -8.29
N LEU A 51 7.92 7.93 -7.19
CA LEU A 51 8.55 8.00 -5.87
C LEU A 51 9.79 7.09 -5.74
N GLY A 52 10.07 6.25 -6.74
CA GLY A 52 11.24 5.36 -6.78
C GLY A 52 11.05 4.03 -6.07
N TRP A 53 9.82 3.66 -5.71
CA TRP A 53 9.52 2.36 -5.10
C TRP A 53 9.57 1.21 -6.11
N GLY A 54 9.32 1.50 -7.39
CA GLY A 54 9.29 0.52 -8.48
C GLY A 54 7.90 0.29 -9.07
N ILE A 55 7.76 -0.75 -9.89
CA ILE A 55 6.54 -1.04 -10.66
C ILE A 55 5.80 -2.27 -10.13
N ASN A 56 4.48 -2.33 -10.37
CA ASN A 56 3.63 -3.49 -10.06
C ASN A 56 3.71 -3.91 -8.58
N ILE A 57 3.68 -2.91 -7.70
CA ILE A 57 3.82 -3.08 -6.25
C ILE A 57 2.46 -3.41 -5.65
N ILE A 58 1.40 -2.78 -6.14
CA ILE A 58 0.06 -2.90 -5.60
C ILE A 58 -0.77 -3.82 -6.50
N ASP A 59 -1.15 -4.99 -5.97
CA ASP A 59 -2.17 -5.84 -6.60
C ASP A 59 -3.54 -5.62 -5.93
N ASN A 60 -4.62 -6.16 -6.51
CA ASN A 60 -5.96 -6.03 -5.96
C ASN A 60 -6.05 -6.41 -4.47
N LEU A 61 -5.36 -7.47 -4.05
CA LEU A 61 -5.43 -7.92 -2.67
C LEU A 61 -4.66 -6.98 -1.73
N THR A 62 -3.48 -6.52 -2.13
CA THR A 62 -2.70 -5.52 -1.39
C THR A 62 -3.46 -4.20 -1.28
N TYR A 63 -4.12 -3.75 -2.35
CA TYR A 63 -4.96 -2.55 -2.34
C TYR A 63 -6.11 -2.66 -1.33
N GLU A 64 -6.89 -3.74 -1.39
CA GLU A 64 -8.01 -3.98 -0.46
C GLU A 64 -7.53 -4.10 1.00
N LEU A 65 -6.38 -4.72 1.24
CA LEU A 65 -5.77 -4.79 2.57
C LEU A 65 -5.46 -3.39 3.11
N ILE A 66 -4.78 -2.55 2.33
CA ILE A 66 -4.39 -1.18 2.72
C ILE A 66 -5.63 -0.30 2.93
N ARG A 67 -6.59 -0.35 2.00
CA ARG A 67 -7.86 0.38 2.13
C ARG A 67 -8.59 0.00 3.42
N SER A 68 -8.67 -1.29 3.72
CA SER A 68 -9.32 -1.77 4.95
C SER A 68 -8.57 -1.42 6.24
N LEU A 69 -7.29 -1.01 6.16
CA LEU A 69 -6.53 -0.45 7.27
C LEU A 69 -6.87 1.03 7.48
N GLY A 70 -7.02 1.81 6.39
CA GLY A 70 -7.42 3.22 6.45
C GLY A 70 -8.84 3.43 6.97
N GLU A 71 -9.79 2.61 6.52
CA GLU A 71 -11.21 2.65 6.96
C GLU A 71 -11.40 2.25 8.44
N GLY A 72 -10.45 1.50 9.02
CA GLY A 72 -10.49 1.05 10.41
C GLY A 72 -10.20 2.13 11.47
N ASN A 73 -9.83 3.35 11.04
CA ASN A 73 -9.54 4.49 11.93
C ASN A 73 -10.75 5.43 12.13
N VAL A 74 -11.90 5.12 11.53
CA VAL A 74 -13.17 5.83 11.76
C VAL A 74 -14.07 4.95 12.62
N SER A 75 -13.77 4.88 13.92
CA SER A 75 -14.75 4.44 14.92
C SER A 75 -14.42 4.96 16.31
#